data_AF-A0A453RDE0-F1
#
_entry.id   AF-A0A453RDE0-F1
#
_cell.length_a   1.000
_cell.length_b   1.000
_cell.length_c   1.000
_cell.angle_alpha   90.00
_cell.angle_beta   90.00
_cell.angle_gamma   90.00
#
_symmetry.space_group_name_H-M   'P 1'
#
loop_
_entity.id
_entity.type
_entity.pdbx_description
1 polymer ?
#
loop_
_entity_poly.entity_id
_entity_poly.type
_entity_poly.pdbx_seq_one_letter_code
_entity_poly.pdbx_strand_id
1 'polypeptide(L)'
;MNKFICENCRYEQHQCFKCGELDSSHEPNAKVFQCCKLFCGHFYHPKCAAELLQSHSNGACELENKIAAGMPFPCPVHWCFRPDCKKMEEKRLKEQCGLLAADVVQGHIT
;
A
#
# COMPACT_ATOMS: atom_id res chain seq x y z
N MET A 1 4.42 -29.16 2.25
CA MET A 1 5.22 -28.18 1.48
C MET A 1 5.77 -27.18 2.46
N ASN A 2 7.09 -27.16 2.70
CA ASN A 2 7.70 -26.19 3.60
C ASN A 2 7.79 -24.85 2.86
N LYS A 3 7.12 -23.82 3.38
CA LYS A 3 7.30 -22.47 2.85
C LYS A 3 8.71 -22.02 3.22
N PHE A 4 9.50 -21.66 2.21
CA PHE A 4 10.74 -20.95 2.46
C PHE A 4 10.40 -19.57 3.05
N ILE A 5 11.08 -19.20 4.13
CA ILE A 5 10.98 -17.89 4.76
C ILE A 5 12.39 -17.31 4.72
N CYS A 6 12.56 -16.16 4.05
CA CYS A 6 13.83 -15.46 4.05
C CYS A 6 14.07 -14.78 5.39
N GLU A 7 15.32 -14.39 5.68
CA GLU A 7 15.69 -13.77 6.95
C GLU A 7 14.91 -12.46 7.21
N ASN A 8 14.67 -11.66 6.17
CA ASN A 8 13.86 -10.45 6.25
C ASN A 8 12.43 -10.74 6.75
N CYS A 9 11.77 -11.75 6.19
CA CYS A 9 10.46 -12.19 6.66
C CYS A 9 10.51 -12.82 8.06
N ARG A 10 11.60 -13.52 8.41
CA ARG A 10 11.80 -14.09 9.76
C ARG A 10 11.91 -13.01 10.83
N TYR A 11 12.58 -11.89 10.50
CA TYR A 11 12.79 -10.76 11.41
C TYR A 11 11.79 -9.63 11.23
N GLU A 12 10.77 -9.82 10.38
CA GLU A 12 9.74 -8.81 10.09
C GLU A 12 10.34 -7.45 9.68
N GLN A 13 11.38 -7.50 8.83
CA GLN A 13 12.02 -6.33 8.25
C GLN A 13 11.84 -6.39 6.74
N HIS A 14 11.20 -5.37 6.17
CA HIS A 14 10.84 -5.38 4.76
C HIS A 14 11.29 -4.09 4.08
N GLN A 15 11.68 -4.20 2.81
CA GLN A 15 12.10 -3.04 2.03
C GLN A 15 10.87 -2.29 1.51
N CYS A 16 10.89 -0.98 1.66
CA CYS A 16 9.94 -0.12 0.98
C CYS A 16 10.17 -0.21 -0.54
N PHE A 17 9.16 -0.61 -1.30
CA PHE A 17 9.26 -0.81 -2.74
C PHE A 17 9.53 0.50 -3.51
N LYS A 18 9.23 1.67 -2.91
CA LYS A 18 9.51 2.98 -3.53
C LYS A 18 10.96 3.45 -3.31
N CYS A 19 11.44 3.48 -2.06
CA CYS A 19 12.74 4.08 -1.72
C CYS A 19 13.86 3.05 -1.49
N GLY A 20 13.53 1.76 -1.34
CA GLY A 20 14.51 0.68 -1.13
C GLY A 20 15.03 0.52 0.30
N GLU A 21 14.70 1.44 1.21
CA GLU A 21 15.10 1.35 2.62
C GLU A 21 14.44 0.16 3.32
N LEU A 22 15.22 -0.53 4.15
CA LEU A 22 14.79 -1.68 4.97
C LEU A 22 14.37 -1.19 6.35
N ASP A 23 13.15 -1.50 6.75
CA ASP A 23 12.59 -1.07 8.05
C ASP A 23 11.67 -2.14 8.63
N SER A 24 11.35 -2.00 9.93
CA SER A 24 10.44 -2.91 10.64
C SER A 24 9.02 -2.88 10.07
N SER A 25 8.42 -4.05 9.87
CA SER A 25 6.99 -4.24 9.67
C SER A 25 6.30 -4.88 10.88
N HIS A 26 7.01 -5.03 12.01
CA HIS A 26 6.47 -5.64 13.22
C HIS A 26 5.61 -4.63 14.00
N GLU A 27 4.37 -4.99 14.25
CA GLU A 27 3.43 -4.20 15.06
C GLU A 27 3.83 -4.19 16.55
N PRO A 28 3.57 -3.12 17.31
CA PRO A 28 2.89 -1.87 16.93
C PRO A 28 3.82 -0.79 16.35
N ASN A 29 5.11 -1.09 16.19
CA ASN A 29 6.14 -0.12 15.79
C ASN A 29 6.50 -0.25 14.29
N ALA A 30 5.54 -0.68 13.48
CA ALA A 30 5.74 -0.88 12.05
C ALA A 30 6.00 0.48 11.38
N LYS A 31 7.00 0.50 10.50
CA LYS A 31 7.36 1.65 9.67
C LYS A 31 7.04 1.41 8.20
N VAL A 32 6.97 0.14 7.79
CA VAL A 32 6.53 -0.25 6.45
C VAL A 32 5.31 -1.16 6.54
N PHE A 33 4.35 -0.95 5.63
CA PHE A 33 3.06 -1.61 5.63
C PHE A 33 2.86 -2.37 4.33
N GLN A 34 2.32 -3.59 4.43
CA GLN A 34 2.11 -4.47 3.29
C GLN A 34 0.90 -4.04 2.48
N CYS A 35 1.00 -4.14 1.15
CA CYS A 35 -0.16 -4.04 0.27
C CYS A 35 -1.19 -5.12 0.59
N CYS A 36 -2.47 -4.74 0.68
CA CYS A 36 -3.57 -5.65 0.98
C CYS A 36 -4.00 -6.56 -0.19
N LYS A 37 -3.43 -6.39 -1.39
CA LYS A 37 -3.78 -7.19 -2.55
C LYS A 37 -3.12 -8.55 -2.46
N LEU A 38 -3.90 -9.59 -2.72
CA LEU A 38 -3.43 -10.96 -2.63
C LEU A 38 -2.26 -11.18 -3.59
N PHE A 39 -1.24 -11.88 -3.11
CA PHE A 39 0.00 -12.17 -3.85
C PHE A 39 0.87 -10.97 -4.26
N CYS A 40 0.51 -9.72 -3.93
CA CYS A 40 1.35 -8.55 -4.23
C CYS A 40 2.63 -8.56 -3.40
N GLY A 41 2.49 -8.68 -2.07
CA GLY A 41 3.63 -8.83 -1.15
C GLY A 41 4.52 -7.60 -0.98
N HIS A 42 4.30 -6.51 -1.72
CA HIS A 42 5.07 -5.29 -1.59
C HIS A 42 4.79 -4.56 -0.28
N PHE A 43 5.83 -3.95 0.29
CA PHE A 43 5.77 -3.08 1.46
C PHE A 43 6.11 -1.64 1.10
N TYR A 44 5.52 -0.69 1.81
CA TYR A 44 5.77 0.74 1.62
C TYR A 44 5.81 1.47 2.95
N HIS A 45 6.66 2.50 3.06
CA HIS A 45 6.43 3.53 4.07
C HIS A 45 5.12 4.27 3.77
N PRO A 46 4.34 4.68 4.79
CA PRO A 46 3.09 5.43 4.61
C PRO A 46 3.23 6.63 3.67
N LYS A 47 4.25 7.48 3.91
CA LYS A 47 4.57 8.64 3.07
C LYS A 47 4.85 8.26 1.62
N CYS A 48 5.66 7.23 1.41
CA CYS A 48 6.03 6.75 0.08
C CYS A 48 4.79 6.29 -0.72
N ALA A 49 3.90 5.52 -0.08
CA ALA A 49 2.66 5.08 -0.71
C ALA A 49 1.74 6.27 -1.02
N ALA A 50 1.55 7.17 -0.07
CA ALA A 50 0.65 8.33 -0.22
C ALA A 50 1.09 9.27 -1.35
N GLU A 51 2.39 9.58 -1.45
CA GLU A 51 2.94 10.39 -2.54
C GLU A 51 2.69 9.78 -3.93
N LEU A 52 2.70 8.45 -4.05
CA LEU A 52 2.44 7.78 -5.33
C LEU A 52 0.96 7.72 -5.67
N LEU A 53 0.09 7.52 -4.66
CA LEU A 53 -1.35 7.36 -4.86
C LEU A 53 -2.10 8.69 -5.01
N GLN A 54 -1.62 9.77 -4.36
CA GLN A 54 -2.33 11.06 -4.31
C GLN A 54 -1.39 12.25 -4.55
N SER A 55 -0.46 12.07 -5.49
CA SER A 55 0.49 13.11 -5.91
C SER A 55 -0.24 14.44 -6.18
N HIS A 56 0.12 15.47 -5.41
CA HIS A 56 -0.35 16.87 -5.51
C HIS A 56 -1.72 17.23 -4.88
N SER A 57 -2.29 16.42 -4.00
CA SER A 57 -3.51 16.78 -3.26
C SER A 57 -3.34 16.77 -1.74
N ASN A 58 -4.17 17.53 -1.02
CA ASN A 58 -4.22 17.50 0.45
C ASN A 58 -4.50 16.10 1.02
N GLY A 59 -5.07 15.19 0.22
CA GLY A 59 -5.35 13.83 0.67
C GLY A 59 -4.09 12.97 0.87
N ALA A 60 -2.92 13.36 0.36
CA ALA A 60 -1.68 12.62 0.60
C ALA A 60 -1.35 12.54 2.12
N CYS A 61 -1.57 13.62 2.87
CA CYS A 61 -1.37 13.63 4.31
C CYS A 61 -2.40 12.73 5.04
N GLU A 62 -3.66 12.78 4.62
CA GLU A 62 -4.71 11.92 5.19
C GLU A 62 -4.44 10.43 4.92
N LEU A 63 -4.05 10.10 3.69
CA LEU A 63 -3.73 8.73 3.30
C LEU A 63 -2.49 8.21 4.04
N GLU A 64 -1.46 9.03 4.19
CA GLU A 64 -0.28 8.70 5.01
C GLU A 64 -0.71 8.34 6.45
N ASN A 65 -1.53 9.16 7.09
CA ASN A 65 -2.00 8.92 8.45
C ASN A 65 -2.86 7.64 8.55
N LYS A 66 -3.75 7.40 7.57
CA LYS A 66 -4.58 6.18 7.54
C LYS A 66 -3.71 4.92 7.40
N ILE A 67 -2.70 4.94 6.54
CA ILE A 67 -1.78 3.79 6.38
C ILE A 67 -0.94 3.60 7.65
N ALA A 68 -0.41 4.67 8.24
CA ALA A 68 0.35 4.61 9.49
C ALA A 68 -0.49 4.09 10.68
N ALA A 69 -1.81 4.28 10.64
CA ALA A 69 -2.76 3.69 11.60
C ALA A 69 -3.11 2.22 11.31
N GLY A 70 -2.45 1.58 10.33
CA GLY A 70 -2.66 0.18 9.96
C GLY A 70 -3.86 -0.07 9.04
N MET A 71 -4.46 0.96 8.44
CA MET A 71 -5.56 0.74 7.50
C MET A 71 -5.07 0.01 6.23
N PRO A 72 -5.76 -1.05 5.78
CA PRO A 72 -5.39 -1.78 4.57
C PRO A 72 -5.45 -0.89 3.33
N PHE A 73 -4.41 -0.91 2.50
CA PHE A 73 -4.37 -0.12 1.26
C PHE A 73 -3.85 -0.95 0.07
N PRO A 74 -4.43 -0.79 -1.14
CA PRO A 74 -3.80 -1.31 -2.35
C PRO A 74 -2.61 -0.41 -2.70
N CYS A 75 -1.51 -0.97 -3.18
CA CYS A 75 -0.32 -0.19 -3.52
C CYS A 75 -0.29 0.25 -5.00
N PRO A 76 0.46 1.30 -5.36
CA PRO A 76 0.40 1.96 -6.68
C PRO A 76 0.53 1.06 -7.90
N VAL A 77 1.17 -0.11 -7.79
CA VAL A 77 1.32 -1.06 -8.91
C VAL A 77 -0.02 -1.58 -9.45
N HIS A 78 -1.07 -1.52 -8.63
CA HIS A 78 -2.41 -1.94 -9.01
C HIS A 78 -3.20 -0.84 -9.73
N TRP A 79 -2.61 0.32 -10.00
CA TRP A 79 -3.23 1.39 -10.79
C TRP A 79 -2.57 1.52 -12.16
N CYS A 80 -3.39 1.80 -13.17
CA CYS A 80 -2.89 2.10 -14.50
C CYS A 80 -2.13 3.43 -14.46
N PHE A 81 -0.82 3.38 -14.71
CA PHE A 81 0.07 4.54 -14.74
C PHE A 81 -0.25 5.55 -15.86
N ARG A 82 -1.10 5.17 -16.81
CA ARG A 82 -1.57 6.08 -17.85
C ARG A 82 -2.37 7.23 -17.23
N PRO A 83 -1.95 8.50 -17.43
CA PRO A 83 -2.59 9.67 -16.80
C PRO A 83 -4.08 9.83 -17.12
N ASP A 84 -4.50 9.35 -18.30
CA ASP A 84 -5.86 9.38 -18.83
C ASP A 84 -6.72 8.18 -18.38
N CYS A 85 -6.11 7.15 -17.78
CA CYS A 85 -6.82 5.96 -17.32
C CYS A 85 -7.00 5.97 -15.80
N LYS A 86 -5.89 5.93 -15.04
CA LYS A 86 -5.85 5.86 -13.57
C LYS A 86 -6.78 4.81 -12.92
N LYS A 87 -7.25 3.82 -13.68
CA LYS A 87 -8.11 2.75 -13.16
C LYS A 87 -7.29 1.74 -12.35
N MET A 88 -7.86 1.27 -11.25
CA MET A 88 -7.30 0.20 -10.45
C MET A 88 -7.66 -1.17 -11.06
N GLU A 89 -6.78 -2.16 -10.91
CA GLU A 89 -7.04 -3.56 -11.25
C GLU A 89 -8.36 -4.06 -10.64
N GLU A 90 -9.20 -4.67 -11.49
CA GLU A 90 -10.49 -5.22 -11.10
C GLU A 90 -10.34 -6.33 -10.06
N LYS A 91 -11.25 -6.33 -9.08
CA LYS A 91 -11.27 -7.35 -8.04
C LYS A 91 -11.66 -8.68 -8.65
N ARG A 92 -10.84 -9.72 -8.49
CA ARG A 92 -11.37 -11.09 -8.51
C ARG A 92 -12.16 -11.29 -7.22
N LEU A 93 -13.37 -11.86 -7.33
CA LEU A 93 -14.49 -11.82 -6.36
C LEU A 93 -14.25 -12.34 -4.91
N LYS A 94 -13.00 -12.44 -4.43
CA LYS A 94 -12.67 -12.91 -3.06
C LYS A 94 -11.66 -12.02 -2.31
N GLU A 95 -11.25 -10.87 -2.86
CA GLU A 95 -10.19 -10.04 -2.29
C GLU A 95 -10.75 -8.69 -1.80
N GLN A 96 -11.03 -8.58 -0.49
CA GLN A 96 -11.43 -7.33 0.14
C GLN A 96 -10.25 -6.69 0.86
N CYS A 97 -9.61 -5.72 0.19
CA CYS A 97 -8.97 -4.62 0.89
C CYS A 97 -10.08 -3.76 1.50
N GLY A 98 -10.20 -3.71 2.82
CA GLY A 98 -11.21 -2.93 3.52
C GLY A 98 -11.03 -1.42 3.32
N LEU A 99 -12.13 -0.75 2.97
CA LEU A 99 -12.44 0.69 3.09
C LEU A 99 -11.56 1.77 2.41
N LEU A 100 -10.24 1.64 2.25
CA LEU A 100 -9.44 2.68 1.56
C LEU A 100 -9.52 2.66 0.03
N ALA A 101 -10.05 1.58 -0.56
CA ALA A 101 -10.23 1.50 -2.01
C ALA A 101 -11.30 2.46 -2.55
N ALA A 102 -12.23 2.93 -1.70
CA ALA A 102 -13.24 3.92 -2.09
C ALA A 102 -12.67 5.35 -2.02
N ASP A 103 -11.92 5.67 -0.96
CA ASP A 103 -11.40 7.01 -0.68
C ASP A 103 -10.25 7.43 -1.62
N VAL A 104 -9.42 6.50 -2.11
CA VAL A 104 -8.34 6.82 -3.07
C VAL A 104 -8.88 7.04 -4.49
N VAL A 105 -10.07 6.49 -4.80
CA VAL A 105 -10.71 6.63 -6.12
C VAL A 105 -11.56 7.91 -6.20
N GLN A 106 -12.08 8.40 -5.08
CA GLN A 106 -12.95 9.58 -5.05
C GLN A 106 -12.17 10.87 -4.79
N GLY A 107 -11.21 11.16 -5.67
CA GLY A 107 -10.76 12.53 -5.94
C GLY A 107 -11.76 13.35 -6.76
N HIS A 108 -12.98 12.84 -7.00
CA HIS A 108 -14.09 13.56 -7.59
C HIS A 108 -15.38 13.28 -6.79
N ILE A 109 -15.71 14.16 -5.86
CA ILE A 109 -17.10 14.52 -5.60
C ILE A 109 -17.11 16.05 -5.65
N THR A 110 -17.88 16.56 -6.62
CA THR A 110 -18.21 17.94 -7.00
C THR A 110 -17.84 19.06 -6.03
#